data_AF-A0A024GY89-F1
#
_entry.id   AF-A0A024GY89-F1
#
_cell.length_a   1.000
_cell.length_b   1.000
_cell.length_c   1.000
_cell.angle_alpha   90.00
_cell.angle_beta   90.00
_cell.angle_gamma   90.00
#
_symmetry.space_group_name_H-M   'P 1'
#
loop_
_entity.id
_entity.type
_entity.pdbx_description
1 polymer ?
#
loop_
_entity_poly.entity_id
_entity_poly.type
_entity_poly.pdbx_seq_one_letter_code
_entity_poly.pdbx_strand_id
1 'polypeptide(L)' 'MIECDAATWLAMATGQLSWAEAVAAGKVAASGLRADLSALLPL' A
#
# COMPACT_ATOMS: atom_id res chain seq x y z
N MET A 1 9.89 -2.65 6.15
CA MET A 1 10.06 -2.82 4.70
C MET A 1 8.68 -2.94 4.10
N ILE A 2 8.44 -2.28 2.96
CA ILE A 2 7.20 -2.36 2.19
C ILE A 2 7.60 -2.72 0.77
N GLU A 3 7.01 -3.77 0.23
CA GLU A 3 7.25 -4.24 -1.14
C GLU A 3 5.92 -4.39 -1.88
N CYS A 4 5.86 -3.84 -3.09
CA CYS A 4 4.77 -4.01 -4.05
C CYS A 4 5.28 -3.62 -5.46
N ASP A 5 4.54 -4.00 -6.50
CA ASP A 5 4.84 -3.57 -7.86
C ASP A 5 4.46 -2.09 -8.10
N ALA A 6 5.01 -1.50 -9.16
CA ALA A 6 4.81 -0.09 -9.47
C ALA A 6 3.35 0.27 -9.79
N ALA A 7 2.57 -0.64 -10.38
CA ALA A 7 1.17 -0.36 -10.71
C ALA A 7 0.30 -0.36 -9.45
N THR A 8 0.54 -1.30 -8.53
CA THR A 8 -0.09 -1.31 -7.20
C THR A 8 0.24 -0.03 -6.43
N TRP A 9 1.50 0.40 -6.42
CA TRP A 9 1.90 1.66 -5.77
C TRP A 9 1.16 2.87 -6.32
N LEU A 10 1.13 3.04 -7.66
CA LEU A 10 0.47 4.18 -8.29
C LEU A 10 -1.03 4.20 -7.99
N ALA A 11 -1.70 3.04 -8.07
CA ALA A 11 -3.13 2.96 -7.74
C ALA A 11 -3.42 3.37 -6.29
N MET A 12 -2.52 3.07 -5.34
CA MET A 12 -2.66 3.54 -3.96
C MET A 12 -2.37 5.04 -3.80
N ALA A 13 -1.31 5.53 -4.44
CA ALA A 13 -0.94 6.94 -4.39
C ALA A 13 -2.03 7.85 -4.98
N THR A 14 -2.75 7.40 -6.01
CA THR A 14 -3.84 8.15 -6.65
C THR A 14 -5.22 7.87 -6.06
N GLY A 15 -5.33 7.01 -5.04
CA GLY A 15 -6.60 6.66 -4.39
C GLY A 15 -7.52 5.72 -5.17
N GLN A 16 -7.01 5.08 -6.23
CA GLN A 16 -7.74 4.06 -7.01
C GLN A 16 -7.79 2.69 -6.30
N LEU A 17 -6.91 2.45 -5.32
CA LEU A 17 -6.84 1.26 -4.48
C LEU A 17 -6.50 1.68 -3.05
N SER A 18 -7.24 1.24 -2.04
CA SER A 18 -6.87 1.56 -0.66
C SER A 18 -5.70 0.71 -0.16
N TRP A 19 -4.94 1.24 0.79
CA TRP A 19 -3.87 0.50 1.48
C TRP A 19 -4.37 -0.82 2.08
N ALA A 20 -5.53 -0.77 2.76
CA ALA A 20 -6.13 -1.94 3.40
C ALA A 20 -6.50 -3.03 2.38
N GLU A 21 -7.09 -2.65 1.24
CA GLU A 21 -7.42 -3.60 0.16
C GLU A 21 -6.15 -4.19 -0.47
N ALA A 22 -5.11 -3.39 -0.67
CA ALA A 22 -3.86 -3.86 -1.26
C ALA A 22 -3.14 -4.88 -0.36
N VAL A 23 -3.15 -4.65 0.96
CA VAL A 23 -2.61 -5.59 1.96
C VAL A 23 -3.47 -6.85 2.04
N ALA A 24 -4.80 -6.71 2.12
CA ALA A 24 -5.72 -7.85 2.17
C ALA A 24 -5.65 -8.74 0.91
N ALA A 25 -5.41 -8.12 -0.25
CA ALA A 25 -5.22 -8.83 -1.52
C ALA A 25 -3.81 -9.43 -1.68
N GLY A 26 -2.90 -9.25 -0.72
CA GLY A 26 -1.51 -9.71 -0.81
C GLY A 26 -0.68 -8.99 -1.88
N LYS A 27 -1.15 -7.84 -2.39
CA LYS A 27 -0.42 -7.01 -3.36
C LYS A 27 0.67 -6.17 -2.71
N VAL A 28 0.58 -5.99 -1.39
CA VAL A 28 1.57 -5.27 -0.57
C VAL A 28 2.05 -6.20 0.51
N ALA A 29 3.36 -6.43 0.55
CA ALA A 29 4.04 -7.07 1.67
C ALA A 29 4.59 -5.96 2.59
N ALA A 30 4.03 -5.85 3.79
CA ALA A 30 4.45 -4.90 4.80
C ALA A 30 4.99 -5.64 6.02
N SER A 31 6.23 -5.34 6.40
CA SER A 31 6.88 -5.96 7.56
C SER A 31 7.58 -4.90 8.42
N GLY A 32 7.27 -4.92 9.72
CA GLY A 32 7.81 -4.02 10.73
C GLY A 32 6.78 -3.08 11.35
N LEU A 33 7.07 -2.59 12.55
CA LEU A 33 6.14 -1.81 13.39
C LEU A 33 5.62 -0.52 12.74
N ARG A 34 6.37 0.04 11.78
CA ARG A 34 6.04 1.30 11.09
C ARG A 34 5.73 1.11 9.61
N ALA A 35 5.50 -0.12 9.16
CA ALA A 35 5.18 -0.42 7.77
C ALA A 35 3.68 -0.22 7.48
N ASP A 36 3.11 0.89 7.95
CA ASP A 36 1.73 1.27 7.69
C ASP A 36 1.71 2.64 7.02
N LEU A 37 1.21 2.68 5.78
CA LEU A 37 1.08 3.91 4.99
C LEU A 37 -0.37 4.39 4.89
N SER A 38 -1.32 3.75 5.60
CA SER A 38 -2.74 4.12 5.56
C SER A 38 -2.98 5.59 5.90
N ALA A 39 -2.18 6.18 6.79
CA ALA A 39 -2.26 7.59 7.18
C ALA A 39 -1.56 8.56 6.22
N LEU A 40 -0.82 8.05 5.23
CA LEU A 40 -0.03 8.82 4.27
C LEU A 40 -0.56 8.71 2.84
N LEU A 41 -1.62 7.92 2.63
CA LEU A 41 -2.22 7.64 1.34
C LEU A 41 -3.73 7.98 1.38
N PRO A 42 -4.31 8.45 0.26
CA PRO A 42 -3.64 8.86 -0.98
C PRO A 42 -2.79 10.13 -0.82
N LEU A 43 -1.92 10.42 -1.79
CA LEU A 43 -1.07 11.62 -1.83
C LEU A 43 -1.76 12.81 -2.53
#